data_AF-A0A975N3X4-F1
#
_entry.id   AF-A0A975N3X4-F1
#
_cell.length_a   1.000
_cell.length_b   1.000
_cell.length_c   1.000
_cell.angle_alpha   90.00
_cell.angle_beta   90.00
_cell.angle_gamma   90.00
#
_symmetry.space_group_name_H-M   'P 1'
#
loop_
_entity.id
_entity.type
_entity.pdbx_description
1 polymer ?
#
loop_
_entity_poly.entity_id
_entity_poly.type
_entity_poly.pdbx_seq_one_letter_code
_entity_poly.pdbx_strand_id
1 'polypeptide(L)'
;MFSRTVLPAEDTGYEAALRRKVRAVLENGSSPDARTAAVIALLSASGALPSLRPPHAWSGKVAKRAKELENGNWGAAAVGTAVTRTAAAIAAASSVVVVTAIT
;
A
#
# COMPACT_ATOMS: atom_id res chain seq x y z
N MET A 1 -6.21 11.40 35.05
CA MET A 1 -5.23 10.97 34.03
C MET A 1 -5.25 9.46 33.95
N PHE A 2 -5.15 8.87 32.76
CA PHE A 2 -5.29 7.42 32.55
C PHE A 2 -3.96 6.84 32.06
N SER A 3 -3.55 5.69 32.60
CA SER A 3 -2.38 4.97 32.12
C SER A 3 -2.67 4.33 30.76
N ARG A 4 -1.78 4.53 29.79
CA ARG A 4 -1.86 3.91 28.46
C ARG A 4 -0.55 3.23 28.14
N THR A 5 -0.63 1.98 27.69
CA THR A 5 0.50 1.26 27.10
C THR A 5 0.54 1.55 25.60
N VAL A 6 1.71 1.92 25.08
CA VAL A 6 1.96 2.13 23.65
C VAL A 6 3.04 1.17 23.18
N LEU A 7 2.96 0.75 21.92
CA LEU A 7 3.98 -0.04 21.24
C LEU A 7 4.73 0.86 20.26
N PRO A 8 5.82 1.53 20.68
CA PRO A 8 6.63 2.30 19.76
C PRO A 8 7.39 1.36 18.81
N ALA A 9 7.62 1.81 17.58
CA ALA A 9 8.51 1.10 16.68
C ALA A 9 9.95 1.24 17.19
N GLU A 10 10.65 0.12 17.38
CA GLU A 10 12.07 0.12 17.75
C GLU A 10 12.96 0.47 16.56
N ASP A 11 12.62 -0.03 15.36
CA ASP A 11 13.30 0.27 14.11
C ASP A 11 12.34 0.85 13.07
N THR A 12 12.63 2.06 12.63
CA THR A 12 11.86 2.77 11.59
C THR A 12 12.59 2.83 10.24
N GLY A 13 13.82 2.29 10.15
CA GLY A 13 14.66 2.33 8.96
C GLY A 13 14.05 1.57 7.79
N TYR A 14 13.48 0.40 8.05
CA TYR A 14 12.79 -0.40 7.03
C TYR A 14 11.59 0.35 6.44
N GLU A 15 10.74 0.91 7.30
CA GLU A 15 9.57 1.69 6.91
C GLU A 15 9.98 2.93 6.11
N ALA A 16 11.01 3.65 6.57
CA ALA A 16 11.55 4.81 5.86
C ALA A 16 12.07 4.43 4.46
N ALA A 17 12.77 3.30 4.33
CA ALA A 17 13.24 2.79 3.05
C ALA A 17 12.08 2.44 2.11
N LEU A 18 11.03 1.79 2.63
CA LEU A 18 9.83 1.46 1.86
C LEU A 18 9.10 2.72 1.39
N ARG A 19 8.92 3.71 2.27
CA ARG A 19 8.31 5.00 1.92
C ARG A 19 9.10 5.75 0.85
N ARG A 20 10.43 5.68 0.87
CA ARG A 20 11.28 6.25 -0.21
C ARG A 20 11.04 5.56 -1.55
N LYS A 21 10.90 4.22 -1.57
CA LYS A 21 10.59 3.48 -2.80
C LYS A 21 9.22 3.84 -3.35
N VAL A 22 8.20 3.88 -2.49
CA VAL A 22 6.85 4.32 -2.86
C VAL A 22 6.88 5.72 -3.44
N ARG A 23 7.64 6.64 -2.82
CA ARG A 23 7.86 7.99 -3.34
C ARG A 23 8.47 8.01 -4.73
N ALA A 24 9.56 7.27 -4.93
CA ALA A 24 10.25 7.23 -6.22
C ALA A 24 9.35 6.71 -7.35
N VAL A 25 8.50 5.72 -7.06
CA VAL A 25 7.55 5.17 -8.04
C VAL A 25 6.45 6.19 -8.37
N LEU A 26 5.88 6.83 -7.35
CA LEU A 26 4.73 7.71 -7.50
C LEU A 26 5.08 9.11 -8.01
N GLU A 27 6.20 9.69 -7.57
CA GLU A 27 6.62 11.05 -7.91
C GLU A 27 7.58 11.05 -9.11
N ASN A 28 8.55 10.13 -9.13
CA ASN A 28 9.58 10.09 -10.17
C ASN A 28 9.26 9.10 -11.31
N GLY A 29 8.13 8.40 -11.24
CA GLY A 29 7.71 7.44 -12.28
C GLY A 29 8.61 6.22 -12.43
N SER A 30 9.41 5.88 -11.41
CA SER A 30 10.30 4.71 -11.44
C SER A 30 9.51 3.41 -11.59
N SER A 31 10.09 2.41 -12.24
CA SER A 31 9.48 1.08 -12.37
C SER A 31 9.45 0.38 -11.00
N PRO A 32 8.28 0.01 -10.46
CA PRO A 32 8.19 -0.71 -9.19
C PRO A 32 8.55 -2.19 -9.36
N ASP A 33 9.20 -2.77 -8.35
CA ASP A 33 9.19 -4.21 -8.19
C ASP A 33 7.79 -4.72 -7.79
N ALA A 34 7.52 -6.02 -7.98
CA ALA A 34 6.19 -6.60 -7.75
C ALA A 34 5.65 -6.38 -6.33
N ARG A 35 6.53 -6.42 -5.31
CA ARG A 35 6.12 -6.18 -3.92
C ARG A 35 5.76 -4.72 -3.71
N THR A 36 6.57 -3.79 -4.21
CA THR A 36 6.31 -2.35 -4.10
C THR A 36 5.02 -1.97 -4.83
N ALA A 37 4.77 -2.55 -6.01
CA ALA A 37 3.53 -2.36 -6.74
C ALA A 37 2.30 -2.82 -5.93
N ALA A 38 2.34 -4.02 -5.36
CA ALA A 38 1.24 -4.54 -4.53
C ALA A 38 0.99 -3.67 -3.29
N VAL A 39 2.04 -3.15 -2.65
CA VAL A 39 1.90 -2.22 -1.52
C VAL A 39 1.22 -0.92 -1.95
N ILE A 40 1.61 -0.36 -3.11
CA ILE A 40 1.00 0.87 -3.63
C ILE A 40 -0.48 0.63 -3.98
N ALA A 41 -0.80 -0.52 -4.60
CA ALA A 41 -2.17 -0.91 -4.91
C ALA A 41 -3.04 -0.97 -3.64
N LEU A 42 -2.55 -1.64 -2.59
CA LEU A 42 -3.27 -1.75 -1.32
C LEU A 42 -3.47 -0.38 -0.67
N LEU A 43 -2.45 0.47 -0.72
CA LEU A 43 -2.50 1.81 -0.13
C LEU A 43 -3.41 2.77 -0.91
N SER A 44 -3.53 2.56 -2.22
CA SER A 44 -4.49 3.23 -3.11
C SER A 44 -5.92 2.78 -2.82
N ALA A 45 -6.13 1.48 -2.72
CA ALA A 45 -7.45 0.91 -2.43
C ALA A 45 -7.95 1.27 -1.02
N SER A 46 -7.06 1.31 -0.02
CA SER A 46 -7.41 1.69 1.35
C SER A 46 -7.55 3.20 1.57
N GLY A 47 -7.17 4.03 0.58
CA GLY A 47 -7.16 5.48 0.72
C GLY A 47 -6.14 6.02 1.72
N ALA A 48 -5.19 5.20 2.18
CA ALA A 48 -4.19 5.60 3.18
C ALA A 48 -2.96 6.32 2.59
N LEU A 49 -2.87 6.43 1.25
CA LEU A 49 -1.77 7.12 0.55
C LEU A 49 -1.53 8.58 1.03
N PRO A 50 -2.56 9.44 1.19
CA PRO A 50 -2.39 10.81 1.68
C PRO A 50 -1.93 10.90 3.14
N SER A 51 -2.12 9.83 3.92
CA SER A 51 -1.74 9.76 5.33
C SER A 51 -0.27 9.43 5.56
N LEU A 52 0.47 9.08 4.50
CA LEU A 52 1.90 8.83 4.60
C LEU A 52 2.67 10.06 5.10
N ARG A 53 3.72 9.80 5.90
CA ARG A 53 4.60 10.82 6.46
C ARG A 53 6.06 10.55 6.09
N PRO A 54 6.84 11.54 5.67
CA PRO A 54 6.43 12.92 5.40
C PRO A 54 5.41 13.00 4.24
N PRO A 55 4.52 14.01 4.24
CA PRO A 55 3.50 14.15 3.22
C PRO A 55 4.14 14.19 1.82
N HIS A 56 3.50 13.51 0.89
CA HIS A 56 3.90 13.52 -0.52
C HIS A 56 3.45 14.80 -1.20
N ALA A 57 4.07 15.15 -2.33
CA ALA A 57 3.57 16.22 -3.20
C ALA A 57 2.32 15.70 -3.93
N TRP A 58 1.23 15.55 -3.17
CA TRP A 58 0.04 14.86 -3.63
C TRP A 58 -0.64 15.68 -4.73
N SER A 59 -0.43 15.24 -5.96
CA SER A 59 -1.04 15.83 -7.15
C SER A 59 -2.01 14.83 -7.77
N GLY A 60 -2.93 15.31 -8.60
CA GLY A 60 -3.83 14.43 -9.37
C GLY A 60 -3.06 13.41 -10.23
N LYS A 61 -1.83 13.74 -10.65
CA LYS A 61 -0.93 12.83 -11.36
C LYS A 61 -0.47 11.66 -10.50
N VAL A 62 -0.14 11.91 -9.24
CA VAL A 62 0.26 10.88 -8.27
C VAL A 62 -0.91 9.94 -7.95
N ALA A 63 -2.10 10.49 -7.73
CA ALA A 63 -3.31 9.70 -7.51
C ALA A 63 -3.65 8.82 -8.72
N LYS A 64 -3.55 9.38 -9.94
CA LYS A 64 -3.75 8.63 -11.17
C LYS A 64 -2.73 7.49 -11.30
N ARG A 65 -1.46 7.76 -11.03
CA ARG A 65 -0.41 6.73 -11.08
C ARG A 65 -0.66 5.63 -10.06
N ALA A 66 -1.10 5.96 -8.85
CA ALA A 66 -1.48 4.97 -7.85
C ALA A 66 -2.67 4.10 -8.30
N LYS A 67 -3.66 4.68 -9.01
CA LYS A 67 -4.79 3.93 -9.58
C LYS A 67 -4.42 3.08 -10.78
N GLU A 68 -3.52 3.54 -11.64
CA GLU A 68 -2.88 2.68 -12.64
C GLU A 68 -2.15 1.53 -11.96
N LEU A 69 -1.52 1.82 -10.81
CA LEU A 69 -0.86 0.85 -9.93
C LEU A 69 -1.81 -0.06 -9.14
N GLU A 70 -3.11 0.20 -9.18
CA GLU A 70 -4.14 -0.63 -8.57
C GLU A 70 -4.78 -1.55 -9.63
N ASN A 71 -5.09 -0.98 -10.79
CA ASN A 71 -5.78 -1.65 -11.89
C ASN A 71 -4.87 -2.50 -12.79
N GLY A 72 -3.55 -2.30 -12.70
CA GLY A 72 -2.58 -3.02 -13.52
C GLY A 72 -2.39 -4.47 -13.09
N ASN A 73 -2.02 -5.32 -14.05
CA ASN A 73 -1.69 -6.72 -13.80
C ASN A 73 -0.23 -6.81 -13.33
N TRP A 74 0.00 -6.67 -12.02
CA TRP A 74 1.32 -6.67 -11.36
C TRP A 74 2.04 -8.01 -11.52
N GLY A 75 2.62 -8.22 -12.70
CA GLY A 75 3.56 -9.31 -12.94
C GLY A 75 2.94 -10.68 -13.16
N ALA A 76 1.95 -10.83 -14.05
CA ALA A 76 1.58 -12.16 -14.58
C ALA A 76 2.71 -12.85 -15.37
N ALA A 77 3.83 -12.16 -15.63
CA ALA A 77 5.05 -12.79 -16.14
C ALA A 77 6.11 -13.09 -15.05
N ALA A 78 5.94 -12.64 -13.80
CA ALA A 78 7.02 -12.70 -12.79
C ALA A 78 6.63 -13.21 -11.39
N VAL A 79 5.35 -13.40 -11.05
CA VAL A 79 4.99 -13.89 -9.71
C VAL A 79 3.89 -14.94 -9.81
N GLY A 80 4.33 -16.20 -9.82
CA GLY A 80 3.47 -17.37 -9.95
C GLY A 80 2.33 -17.36 -8.93
N THR A 81 1.14 -17.65 -9.44
CA THR A 81 -0.10 -18.22 -8.88
C THR A 81 -0.34 -18.21 -7.36
N ALA A 82 0.68 -18.47 -6.53
CA ALA A 82 0.63 -18.37 -5.08
C ALA A 82 0.45 -16.93 -4.58
N VAL A 83 1.19 -15.96 -5.13
CA VAL A 83 1.04 -14.56 -4.73
C VAL A 83 -0.29 -13.99 -5.22
N THR A 84 -0.78 -14.41 -6.39
CA THR A 84 -2.11 -14.02 -6.85
C THR A 84 -3.20 -14.56 -5.94
N ARG A 85 -3.11 -15.79 -5.43
CA ARG A 85 -4.07 -16.31 -4.44
C ARG A 85 -3.99 -15.55 -3.11
N THR A 86 -2.81 -15.24 -2.60
CA THR A 86 -2.67 -14.49 -1.35
C THR A 86 -3.08 -13.03 -1.50
N ALA A 87 -2.73 -12.37 -2.61
CA ALA A 87 -3.14 -11.00 -2.91
C ALA A 87 -4.65 -10.90 -3.16
N ALA A 88 -5.24 -11.87 -3.86
CA ALA A 88 -6.69 -11.98 -4.01
C ALA A 88 -7.37 -12.26 -2.66
N ALA A 89 -6.78 -13.12 -1.81
CA ALA A 89 -7.29 -13.37 -0.47
C ALA A 89 -7.17 -12.14 0.44
N ILE A 90 -6.11 -11.35 0.34
CA ILE A 90 -5.95 -10.09 1.11
C ILE A 90 -6.89 -9.00 0.58
N ALA A 91 -7.06 -8.88 -0.73
CA ALA A 91 -8.02 -7.97 -1.34
C ALA A 91 -9.47 -8.36 -0.96
N ALA A 92 -9.78 -9.65 -1.02
CA ALA A 92 -11.06 -10.19 -0.55
C ALA A 92 -11.24 -9.97 0.96
N ALA A 93 -10.23 -10.25 1.79
CA ALA A 93 -10.29 -10.01 3.23
C ALA A 93 -10.47 -8.51 3.55
N SER A 94 -9.85 -7.61 2.78
CA SER A 94 -10.02 -6.16 2.92
C SER A 94 -11.45 -5.72 2.56
N SER A 95 -12.11 -6.40 1.63
CA SER A 95 -13.54 -6.19 1.33
C SER A 95 -14.49 -6.79 2.39
N VAL A 96 -14.01 -7.72 3.22
CA VAL A 96 -14.82 -8.40 4.27
C VAL A 96 -14.81 -7.65 5.61
N VAL A 97 -13.92 -6.67 5.83
CA VAL A 97 -13.88 -5.88 7.09
C VAL A 97 -15.07 -4.92 7.25
N VAL A 98 -16.02 -4.85 6.29
CA VAL A 98 -17.18 -3.94 6.36
C VAL A 98 -18.48 -4.61 6.86
N VAL A 99 -18.51 -5.91 7.18
CA VAL A 99 -19.75 -6.57 7.65
C VAL A 99 -19.52 -7.45 8.88
N THR A 100 -19.28 -6.83 10.04
CA THR A 100 -19.57 -7.43 11.37
C THR A 100 -19.67 -6.31 12.41
N ALA A 101 -20.59 -5.37 12.17
CA ALA A 101 -21.04 -4.41 13.18
C ALA A 101 -22.56 -4.25 13.08
N ILE A 102 -23.29 -5.36 13.21
CA ILE A 102 -24.70 -5.41 13.61
C ILE A 102 -24.97 -6.77 14.23
N THR A 103 -24.66 -6.92 15.51
CA THR A 103 -25.45 -7.71 16.46
C THR A 103 -25.13 -7.26 17.88
#